data_AF-A0A4Q4UST9-F1
#
_entry.id   AF-A0A4Q4UST9-F1
#
_cell.length_a   1.000
_cell.length_b   1.000
_cell.length_c   1.000
_cell.angle_alpha   90.00
_cell.angle_beta   90.00
_cell.angle_gamma   90.00
#
_symmetry.space_group_name_H-M   'P 1'
#
loop_
_entity.id
_entity.type
_entity.pdbx_description
1 polymer ?
#
loop_
_entity_poly.entity_id
_entity_poly.type
_entity_poly.pdbx_seq_one_letter_code
_entity_poly.pdbx_strand_id
1 'polypeptide(L)'
;MASDDDYMAFLDKANRDPNEGVTATTRGGSEGGELKATDVGARIPPEIVEATRDVFYVSDADEPFVPVCLAWDEGGKGLPDEEEFASLIQHPDPPNADIEIQDPADWDPRGQYAGLLDAVRKATKGADVRVYRVPRAGVRVEYWLVASEGMGKEARLVGVKALAIES
;
A
#
# COMPACT_ATOMS: atom_id res chain seq x y z
N MET A 1 -13.26 14.98 43.14
CA MET A 1 -13.57 13.72 42.44
C MET A 1 -13.58 14.06 40.97
N ALA A 2 -12.40 14.02 40.36
CA ALA A 2 -12.19 14.26 38.93
C ALA A 2 -11.57 12.99 38.35
N SER A 3 -11.69 12.81 37.05
CA SER A 3 -10.98 11.81 36.24
C SER A 3 -11.67 10.45 36.02
N ASP A 4 -12.99 10.42 35.83
CA ASP A 4 -13.59 9.36 34.98
C ASP A 4 -13.80 9.86 33.53
N ASP A 5 -14.04 11.16 33.36
CA ASP A 5 -14.25 11.81 32.04
C ASP A 5 -12.96 11.87 31.20
N ASP A 6 -11.82 12.18 31.82
CA ASP A 6 -10.50 12.19 31.15
C ASP A 6 -10.04 10.78 30.71
N TYR A 7 -10.47 9.72 31.41
CA TYR A 7 -10.10 8.34 31.03
C TYR A 7 -10.87 7.87 29.80
N MET A 8 -12.14 8.29 29.64
CA MET A 8 -12.90 8.02 28.42
C MET A 8 -12.39 8.81 27.22
N ALA A 9 -11.91 10.04 27.42
CA ALA A 9 -11.31 10.84 26.36
C ALA A 9 -10.00 10.24 25.80
N PHE A 10 -9.22 9.54 26.63
CA PHE A 10 -8.03 8.82 26.18
C PHE A 10 -8.39 7.56 25.37
N LEU A 11 -9.41 6.81 25.79
CA LEU A 11 -9.89 5.63 25.06
C LEU A 11 -10.53 6.00 23.71
N ASP A 12 -11.27 7.11 23.65
CA ASP A 12 -11.85 7.62 22.40
C ASP A 12 -10.77 8.16 21.46
N LYS A 13 -9.72 8.79 22.00
CA LYS A 13 -8.58 9.29 21.22
C LYS A 13 -7.71 8.19 20.61
N ALA A 14 -7.73 6.98 21.15
CA ALA A 14 -7.02 5.83 20.59
C ALA A 14 -7.79 5.12 19.46
N ASN A 15 -9.12 5.30 19.40
CA ASN A 15 -9.99 4.71 18.37
C ASN A 15 -10.39 5.68 17.26
N ARG A 16 -9.87 6.91 17.29
CA ARG A 16 -10.18 7.92 16.29
C ARG A 16 -9.28 7.71 15.07
N ASP A 17 -9.89 7.24 13.99
CA ASP A 17 -9.28 7.16 12.66
C ASP A 17 -8.36 8.36 12.39
N PRO A 18 -7.13 8.14 11.88
CA PRO A 18 -6.17 9.21 11.59
C PRO A 18 -6.59 10.16 10.45
N ASN A 19 -7.85 10.11 9.99
CA ASN A 19 -8.33 10.84 8.82
C ASN A 19 -9.30 12.01 9.11
N GLU A 20 -9.69 12.27 10.36
CA GLU A 20 -10.55 13.43 10.71
C GLU A 20 -9.78 14.63 11.31
N GLY A 21 -8.50 14.78 10.94
CA GLY A 21 -7.65 15.89 11.38
C GLY A 21 -7.15 16.81 10.26
N VAL A 22 -7.60 16.65 9.01
CA VAL A 22 -7.13 17.51 7.89
C VAL A 22 -7.94 18.80 7.84
N THR A 23 -7.77 19.64 8.86
CA THR A 23 -8.00 21.08 8.69
C THR A 23 -6.82 21.66 7.94
N ALA A 24 -7.09 22.09 6.71
CA ALA A 24 -6.26 22.91 5.83
C ALA A 24 -5.09 23.64 6.51
N THR A 25 -3.88 23.12 6.34
CA THR A 25 -2.67 23.93 6.30
C THR A 25 -2.02 23.75 4.94
N THR A 26 -2.17 24.77 4.10
CA THR A 26 -1.57 24.81 2.77
C THR A 26 -0.15 25.38 2.90
N ARG A 27 0.88 24.54 2.75
CA ARG A 27 2.13 24.77 1.97
C ARG A 27 3.32 23.96 2.50
N GLY A 28 3.80 23.05 1.65
CA GLY A 28 5.23 22.79 1.42
C GLY A 28 5.93 21.87 2.42
N GLY A 29 6.37 20.71 1.94
CA GLY A 29 7.36 19.89 2.64
C GLY A 29 7.04 18.40 2.59
N SER A 30 7.71 17.71 1.67
CA SER A 30 7.80 16.26 1.58
C SER A 30 8.43 15.70 2.85
N GLU A 31 7.62 15.24 3.82
CA GLU A 31 8.07 14.42 4.94
C GLU A 31 7.03 13.32 5.23
N GLY A 32 7.11 12.23 4.46
CA GLY A 32 6.65 10.91 4.89
C GLY A 32 5.15 10.71 5.14
N GLY A 33 4.25 11.45 4.48
CA GLY A 33 2.80 11.23 4.60
C GLY A 33 2.39 9.82 4.15
N GLU A 34 1.80 9.04 5.05
CA GLU A 34 1.43 7.64 4.85
C GLU A 34 0.62 7.47 3.55
N LEU A 35 1.14 6.63 2.64
CA LEU A 35 0.54 6.44 1.33
C LEU A 35 -0.76 5.66 1.44
N LYS A 36 -1.76 6.07 0.67
CA LYS A 36 -3.07 5.41 0.66
C LYS A 36 -2.92 3.98 0.16
N ALA A 37 -3.11 3.02 1.07
CA ALA A 37 -3.00 1.59 0.78
C ALA A 37 -4.36 0.91 0.53
N THR A 38 -5.43 1.40 1.15
CA THR A 38 -6.76 0.78 1.05
C THR A 38 -7.83 1.85 0.81
N ASP A 39 -8.70 1.61 -0.16
CA ASP A 39 -9.88 2.42 -0.43
C ASP A 39 -11.00 2.13 0.58
N VAL A 40 -11.78 3.16 0.94
CA VAL A 40 -12.88 3.02 1.91
C VAL A 40 -13.96 2.11 1.33
N GLY A 41 -14.17 0.95 1.94
CA GLY A 41 -15.12 -0.08 1.46
C GLY A 41 -14.52 -1.10 0.50
N ALA A 42 -13.21 -1.05 0.25
CA ALA A 42 -12.50 -2.04 -0.55
C ALA A 42 -12.41 -3.38 0.22
N ARG A 43 -12.82 -4.47 -0.44
CA ARG A 43 -12.84 -5.80 0.17
C ARG A 43 -11.53 -6.50 -0.12
N ILE A 44 -10.62 -6.47 0.85
CA ILE A 44 -9.34 -7.18 0.75
C ILE A 44 -9.64 -8.69 0.70
N PRO A 45 -9.13 -9.42 -0.30
CA PRO A 45 -9.33 -10.85 -0.39
C PRO A 45 -8.66 -11.59 0.78
N PRO A 46 -9.32 -12.65 1.31
CA PRO A 46 -8.80 -13.37 2.46
C PRO A 46 -7.45 -14.04 2.17
N GLU A 47 -7.18 -14.40 0.91
CA GLU A 47 -5.89 -15.02 0.55
C GLU A 47 -4.72 -14.09 0.85
N ILE A 48 -4.90 -12.79 0.59
CA ILE A 48 -3.88 -11.78 0.86
C ILE A 48 -3.73 -11.57 2.37
N VAL A 49 -4.85 -11.45 3.09
CA VAL A 49 -4.81 -11.23 4.55
C VAL A 49 -4.10 -12.38 5.25
N GLU A 50 -4.36 -13.62 4.84
CA GLU A 50 -3.64 -14.79 5.37
C GLU A 50 -2.16 -14.76 4.98
N ALA A 51 -1.84 -14.44 3.72
CA ALA A 51 -0.47 -14.39 3.25
C ALA A 51 0.38 -13.27 3.88
N THR A 52 -0.22 -12.14 4.26
CA THR A 52 0.50 -11.04 4.93
C THR A 52 0.66 -11.24 6.43
N ARG A 53 -0.06 -12.19 7.03
CA ARG A 53 -0.13 -12.35 8.50
C ARG A 53 1.12 -12.97 9.11
N ASP A 54 1.77 -13.87 8.37
CA ASP A 54 2.95 -14.62 8.82
C ASP A 54 4.20 -14.30 7.99
N VAL A 55 4.15 -13.24 7.17
CA VAL A 55 5.24 -12.86 6.26
C VAL A 55 5.65 -11.42 6.55
N PHE A 56 6.96 -11.22 6.67
CA PHE A 56 7.59 -9.93 6.94
C PHE A 56 8.60 -9.66 5.84
N TYR A 57 8.73 -8.40 5.46
CA TYR A 57 9.75 -8.02 4.49
C TYR A 57 11.09 -7.91 5.20
N VAL A 58 11.99 -8.84 4.89
CA VAL A 58 13.33 -8.91 5.46
C VAL A 58 14.15 -7.72 4.94
N SER A 59 14.19 -6.66 5.74
CA SER A 59 15.02 -5.46 5.57
C SER A 59 15.50 -5.00 6.94
N ASP A 60 16.27 -3.91 7.03
CA ASP A 60 16.72 -3.35 8.31
C ASP A 60 15.57 -3.00 9.27
N ALA A 61 14.34 -2.87 8.75
CA ALA A 61 13.14 -2.53 9.50
C ALA A 61 12.25 -3.71 9.90
N ASP A 62 12.43 -4.92 9.32
CA ASP A 62 11.58 -6.11 9.55
C ASP A 62 10.06 -5.80 9.55
N GLU A 63 9.60 -5.01 8.57
CA GLU A 63 8.22 -4.52 8.52
C GLU A 63 7.22 -5.58 8.01
N PRO A 64 6.01 -5.67 8.59
CA PRO A 64 4.97 -6.56 8.10
C PRO A 64 4.45 -6.10 6.73
N PHE A 65 3.98 -7.06 5.93
CA PHE A 65 3.24 -6.70 4.72
C PHE A 65 1.86 -6.15 5.08
N VAL A 66 1.49 -5.03 4.46
CA VAL A 66 0.19 -4.40 4.60
C VAL A 66 -0.64 -4.72 3.35
N PRO A 67 -1.85 -5.26 3.48
CA PRO A 67 -2.69 -5.52 2.32
C PRO A 67 -3.14 -4.21 1.64
N VAL A 68 -3.14 -4.22 0.31
CA VAL A 68 -3.48 -3.08 -0.54
C VAL A 68 -4.73 -3.43 -1.33
N CYS A 69 -5.70 -2.52 -1.34
CA CYS A 69 -6.92 -2.65 -2.15
C CYS A 69 -7.39 -1.27 -2.57
N LEU A 70 -7.08 -0.86 -3.79
CA LEU A 70 -7.39 0.46 -4.35
C LEU A 70 -8.39 0.33 -5.48
N ALA A 71 -9.31 1.28 -5.61
CA ALA A 71 -10.22 1.30 -6.76
C ALA A 71 -9.44 1.75 -8.01
N TRP A 72 -9.50 0.98 -9.10
CA TRP A 72 -8.73 1.25 -10.31
C TRP A 72 -9.57 1.09 -11.56
N ASP A 73 -9.72 2.16 -12.34
CA ASP A 73 -10.37 2.07 -13.64
C ASP A 73 -9.32 1.63 -14.66
N GLU A 74 -9.30 0.33 -14.97
CA GLU A 74 -8.33 -0.21 -15.92
C GLU A 74 -8.47 0.47 -17.29
N GLY A 75 -9.68 0.90 -17.68
CA GLY A 75 -9.93 1.52 -18.98
C GLY A 75 -9.51 0.66 -20.20
N GLY A 76 -9.12 -0.60 -19.99
CA GLY A 76 -8.48 -1.49 -20.98
C GLY A 76 -6.95 -1.39 -21.07
N LYS A 77 -6.27 -0.64 -20.19
CA LYS A 77 -4.80 -0.51 -20.13
C LYS A 77 -4.10 -1.60 -19.31
N GLY A 78 -4.78 -2.23 -18.36
CA GLY A 78 -4.19 -3.15 -17.38
C GLY A 78 -3.80 -2.47 -16.07
N LEU A 79 -2.56 -2.68 -15.65
CA LEU A 79 -1.99 -2.11 -14.43
C LEU A 79 -1.65 -0.62 -14.62
N PRO A 80 -1.72 0.22 -13.56
CA PRO A 80 -1.36 1.64 -13.64
C PRO A 80 0.12 1.83 -13.98
N ASP A 81 0.41 2.94 -14.65
CA ASP A 81 1.77 3.44 -14.85
C ASP A 81 2.32 4.09 -13.56
N GLU A 82 3.59 4.49 -13.55
CA GLU A 82 4.27 5.10 -12.39
C GLU A 82 3.53 6.35 -11.86
N GLU A 83 3.18 7.28 -12.76
CA GLU A 83 2.47 8.53 -12.41
C GLU A 83 1.02 8.27 -11.98
N GLU A 84 0.34 7.31 -12.61
CA GLU A 84 -1.03 6.91 -12.28
C GLU A 84 -1.03 6.26 -10.89
N PHE A 85 -0.09 5.35 -10.63
CA PHE A 85 0.07 4.70 -9.33
C PHE A 85 0.38 5.73 -8.25
N ALA A 86 1.32 6.66 -8.50
CA ALA A 86 1.63 7.76 -7.60
C ALA A 86 0.39 8.60 -7.25
N SER A 87 -0.48 8.84 -8.23
CA SER A 87 -1.74 9.55 -8.04
C SER A 87 -2.73 8.75 -7.19
N LEU A 88 -2.80 7.43 -7.36
CA LEU A 88 -3.68 6.53 -6.59
C LEU A 88 -3.30 6.46 -5.11
N ILE A 89 -2.00 6.37 -4.82
CA ILE A 89 -1.47 6.37 -3.45
C ILE A 89 -1.48 7.76 -2.79
N GLN A 90 -1.97 8.78 -3.50
CA GLN A 90 -1.96 10.19 -3.10
C GLN A 90 -0.55 10.70 -2.76
N HIS A 91 0.43 10.35 -3.59
CA HIS A 91 1.79 10.85 -3.43
C HIS A 91 1.80 12.38 -3.50
N PRO A 92 2.54 13.08 -2.61
CA PRO A 92 2.59 14.55 -2.61
C PRO A 92 3.11 15.14 -3.93
N ASP A 93 3.99 14.40 -4.60
CA ASP A 93 4.55 14.73 -5.91
C ASP A 93 4.48 13.51 -6.83
N PRO A 94 3.38 13.30 -7.58
CA PRO A 94 3.28 12.19 -8.52
C PRO A 94 4.37 12.12 -9.60
N PRO A 95 4.78 13.24 -10.25
CA PRO A 95 5.80 13.20 -11.30
C PRO A 95 7.23 13.12 -10.77
N ASN A 96 7.46 13.39 -9.48
CA ASN A 96 8.76 13.25 -8.81
C ASN A 96 8.73 12.14 -7.75
N ALA A 97 7.85 11.16 -7.93
CA ALA A 97 7.75 10.04 -7.00
C ALA A 97 8.87 9.01 -7.19
N ASP A 98 9.70 9.16 -8.25
CA ASP A 98 10.79 8.24 -8.63
C ASP A 98 10.38 6.77 -8.52
N ILE A 99 9.11 6.49 -8.84
CA ILE A 99 8.54 5.16 -8.76
C ILE A 99 9.15 4.35 -9.87
N GLU A 100 9.61 3.15 -9.53
CA GLU A 100 10.21 2.23 -10.48
C GLU A 100 9.35 0.97 -10.55
N ILE A 101 8.93 0.62 -11.76
CA ILE A 101 8.22 -0.64 -12.01
C ILE A 101 9.24 -1.77 -12.17
N GLN A 102 9.12 -2.79 -11.35
CA GLN A 102 9.95 -3.99 -11.37
C GLN A 102 9.07 -5.25 -11.48
N ASP A 103 9.64 -6.27 -12.11
CA ASP A 103 9.04 -7.60 -12.13
C ASP A 103 9.19 -8.27 -10.76
N PRO A 104 8.19 -9.05 -10.31
CA PRO A 104 8.27 -9.74 -9.03
C PRO A 104 9.42 -10.75 -8.95
N ALA A 105 9.86 -11.27 -10.11
CA ALA A 105 11.02 -12.15 -10.19
C ALA A 105 12.36 -11.40 -10.02
N ASP A 106 12.43 -10.14 -10.43
CA ASP A 106 13.62 -9.29 -10.25
C ASP A 106 13.70 -8.74 -8.84
N TRP A 107 12.56 -8.41 -8.23
CA TRP A 107 12.48 -7.98 -6.84
C TRP A 107 12.78 -9.11 -5.83
N ASP A 108 12.26 -10.31 -6.09
CA ASP A 108 12.51 -11.50 -5.27
C ASP A 108 13.16 -12.62 -6.09
N PRO A 109 14.45 -12.47 -6.44
CA PRO A 109 15.17 -13.46 -7.23
C PRO A 109 15.39 -14.77 -6.48
N ARG A 110 15.19 -14.76 -5.15
CA ARG A 110 15.30 -15.93 -4.27
C ARG A 110 13.96 -16.66 -4.11
N GLY A 111 12.85 -16.09 -4.57
CA GLY A 111 11.52 -16.68 -4.43
C GLY A 111 11.06 -16.82 -2.97
N GLN A 112 11.57 -16.00 -2.06
CA GLN A 112 11.18 -16.02 -0.64
C GLN A 112 9.70 -15.64 -0.44
N TYR A 113 9.18 -14.77 -1.30
CA TYR A 113 7.83 -14.23 -1.25
C TYR A 113 6.93 -14.82 -2.36
N ALA A 114 7.33 -15.94 -2.97
CA ALA A 114 6.53 -16.63 -3.98
C ALA A 114 5.12 -16.99 -3.48
N GLY A 115 4.97 -17.32 -2.19
CA GLY A 115 3.66 -17.57 -1.59
C GLY A 115 2.76 -16.34 -1.54
N LEU A 116 3.34 -15.16 -1.34
CA LEU A 116 2.64 -13.87 -1.34
C LEU A 116 2.18 -13.51 -2.76
N LEU A 117 3.06 -13.68 -3.74
CA LEU A 117 2.76 -13.50 -5.16
C LEU A 117 1.64 -14.45 -5.62
N ASP A 118 1.68 -15.72 -5.18
CA ASP A 118 0.65 -16.70 -5.49
C ASP A 118 -0.69 -16.34 -4.85
N ALA A 119 -0.69 -15.83 -3.61
CA ALA A 119 -1.90 -15.33 -2.95
C ALA A 119 -2.51 -14.14 -3.67
N VAL A 120 -1.68 -13.16 -4.08
CA VAL A 120 -2.14 -12.01 -4.89
C VAL A 120 -2.70 -12.48 -6.23
N ARG A 121 -2.04 -13.41 -6.92
CA ARG A 121 -2.56 -14.00 -8.16
C ARG A 121 -3.88 -14.73 -7.95
N LYS A 122 -4.01 -15.51 -6.88
CA LYS A 122 -5.27 -16.21 -6.55
C LYS A 122 -6.40 -15.22 -6.31
N ALA A 123 -6.13 -14.19 -5.51
CA ALA A 123 -7.06 -13.11 -5.23
C ALA A 123 -7.53 -12.42 -6.52
N THR A 124 -6.62 -12.17 -7.47
CA THR A 124 -6.93 -11.49 -8.75
C THR A 124 -7.32 -12.42 -9.90
N LYS A 125 -7.59 -13.71 -9.62
CA LYS A 125 -7.94 -14.74 -10.62
C LYS A 125 -6.87 -14.96 -11.71
N GLY A 126 -5.60 -14.82 -11.34
CA GLY A 126 -4.44 -15.05 -12.19
C GLY A 126 -3.99 -13.81 -12.96
N ALA A 127 -4.33 -12.61 -12.49
CA ALA A 127 -3.84 -11.38 -13.11
C ALA A 127 -2.33 -11.22 -12.94
N ASP A 128 -1.76 -10.37 -13.80
CA ASP A 128 -0.34 -10.05 -13.76
C ASP A 128 -0.01 -9.26 -12.48
N VAL A 129 1.02 -9.71 -11.76
CA VAL A 129 1.48 -9.07 -10.53
C VAL A 129 2.69 -8.23 -10.85
N ARG A 130 2.69 -6.99 -10.41
CA ARG A 130 3.76 -6.03 -10.66
C ARG A 130 4.24 -5.41 -9.36
N VAL A 131 5.53 -5.15 -9.28
CA VAL A 131 6.15 -4.53 -8.11
C VAL A 131 6.44 -3.06 -8.44
N TYR A 132 5.94 -2.16 -7.61
CA TYR A 132 6.23 -0.74 -7.69
C TYR A 132 7.13 -0.39 -6.51
N ARG A 133 8.36 0.01 -6.82
CA ARG A 133 9.31 0.52 -5.84
C ARG A 133 9.10 2.02 -5.72
N VAL A 134 8.58 2.47 -4.59
CA VAL A 134 8.29 3.88 -4.31
C VAL A 134 9.32 4.38 -3.29
N PRO A 135 10.35 5.13 -3.71
CA PRO A 135 11.26 5.76 -2.77
C PRO A 135 10.52 6.79 -1.91
N ARG A 136 10.88 6.84 -0.64
CA ARG A 136 10.33 7.76 0.35
C ARG A 136 11.43 8.66 0.88
N ALA A 137 11.07 9.57 1.77
CA ALA A 137 12.04 10.51 2.35
C ALA A 137 13.19 9.75 3.06
N GLY A 138 14.42 10.09 2.70
CA GLY A 138 15.64 9.52 3.29
C GLY A 138 16.00 8.15 2.72
N VAL A 139 16.16 7.17 3.60
CA VAL A 139 16.56 5.79 3.30
C VAL A 139 15.37 4.83 3.18
N ARG A 140 14.14 5.35 3.19
CA ARG A 140 12.92 4.53 3.20
C ARG A 140 12.46 4.28 1.79
N VAL A 141 12.03 3.06 1.49
CA VAL A 141 11.47 2.65 0.20
C VAL A 141 10.26 1.76 0.46
N GLU A 142 9.13 2.04 -0.17
CA GLU A 142 7.95 1.17 -0.10
C GLU A 142 7.86 0.32 -1.36
N TYR A 143 7.85 -1.00 -1.19
CA TYR A 143 7.60 -1.95 -2.27
C TYR A 143 6.12 -2.31 -2.29
N TRP A 144 5.47 -2.12 -3.44
CA TRP A 144 4.06 -2.39 -3.62
C TRP A 144 3.88 -3.48 -4.66
N LEU A 145 3.40 -4.64 -4.24
CA LEU A 145 3.08 -5.74 -5.11
C LEU A 145 1.59 -5.72 -5.38
N VAL A 146 1.18 -5.25 -6.55
CA VAL A 146 -0.23 -5.10 -6.90
C VAL A 146 -0.57 -5.83 -8.19
N ALA A 147 -1.80 -6.29 -8.28
CA ALA A 147 -2.39 -6.90 -9.45
C ALA A 147 -3.79 -6.33 -9.71
N SER A 148 -4.23 -6.29 -10.97
CA SER A 148 -5.59 -5.85 -11.29
C SER A 148 -6.59 -6.99 -11.07
N GLU A 149 -7.51 -6.80 -10.14
CA GLU A 149 -8.68 -7.65 -9.93
C GLU A 149 -9.85 -7.10 -10.76
N GLY A 150 -10.38 -7.92 -11.67
CA GLY A 150 -11.51 -7.56 -12.52
C GLY A 150 -11.08 -6.90 -13.83
N MET A 151 -12.05 -6.35 -14.57
CA MET A 151 -11.82 -5.71 -15.87
C MET A 151 -12.71 -4.47 -16.01
N GLY A 152 -12.19 -3.41 -16.64
CA GLY A 152 -12.92 -2.18 -16.93
C GLY A 152 -13.10 -1.26 -15.72
N LYS A 153 -14.29 -0.67 -15.57
CA LYS A 153 -14.57 0.36 -14.55
C LYS A 153 -14.74 -0.16 -13.13
N GLU A 154 -14.96 -1.46 -12.99
CA GLU A 154 -15.08 -2.14 -11.70
C GLU A 154 -13.76 -2.82 -11.30
N ALA A 155 -12.68 -2.58 -12.05
CA ALA A 155 -11.38 -3.11 -11.70
C ALA A 155 -10.88 -2.48 -10.39
N ARG A 156 -10.02 -3.23 -9.71
CA ARG A 156 -9.42 -2.85 -8.43
C ARG A 156 -7.99 -3.31 -8.43
N LEU A 157 -7.11 -2.54 -7.82
CA LEU A 157 -5.75 -2.99 -7.58
C LEU A 157 -5.71 -3.66 -6.23
N VAL A 158 -5.33 -4.92 -6.24
CA VAL A 158 -5.34 -5.77 -5.07
C VAL A 158 -3.96 -6.37 -4.92
N GLY A 159 -3.42 -6.30 -3.70
CA GLY A 159 -2.01 -6.54 -3.50
C GLY A 159 -1.56 -6.37 -2.07
N VAL A 160 -0.27 -6.13 -1.91
CA VAL A 160 0.40 -5.92 -0.64
C VAL A 160 1.46 -4.84 -0.78
N LYS A 161 1.79 -4.16 0.30
CA LYS A 161 2.93 -3.28 0.38
C LYS A 161 3.83 -3.64 1.55
N ALA A 162 5.10 -3.36 1.43
CA ALA A 162 6.06 -3.45 2.52
C ALA A 162 6.96 -2.23 2.53
N LEU A 163 7.26 -1.74 3.73
CA LEU A 163 8.26 -0.71 3.94
C LEU A 163 9.63 -1.36 4.10
N ALA A 164 10.62 -0.81 3.43
CA ALA A 164 12.01 -1.20 3.51
C ALA A 164 12.87 0.01 3.86
N ILE A 165 13.98 -0.25 4.57
CA ILE A 165 15.02 0.74 4.81
C ILE A 165 16.29 0.29 4.08
N GLU A 166 16.76 1.12 3.16
CA GLU A 166 18.00 0.97 2.41
C GLU A 166 19.02 1.99 2.95
N SER A 167 19.80 1.60 3.97
CA SER A 167 20.89 2.40 4.56
C SER A 167 22.27 2.03 4.01
#